data_AF-A0A485JA20-F1
#
_entry.id   AF-A0A485JA20-F1
#
_cell.length_a   1.000
_cell.length_b   1.000
_cell.length_c   1.000
_cell.angle_alpha   90.00
_cell.angle_beta   90.00
_cell.angle_gamma   90.00
#
_symmetry.space_group_name_H-M   'P 1'
#
loop_
_entity.id
_entity.type
_entity.pdbx_description
1 polymer ?
#
loop_
_entity_poly.entity_id
_entity_poly.type
_entity_poly.pdbx_seq_one_letter_code
_entity_poly.pdbx_strand_id
1 'polypeptide(L)'
;MEFFKKTALAALVMGFSGAALALPNITILATGGTIAGGGDSATKSNYTAGKVGVENLVNAVPQLKDIANVKGEQVVNIGSRT
;
A
#
# COMPACT_ATOMS: atom_id res chain seq x y z
N MET A 1 19.96 -31.39 32.59
CA MET A 1 20.07 -29.93 32.38
C MET A 1 20.24 -29.55 30.92
N GLU A 2 20.98 -30.31 30.11
CA GLU A 2 21.17 -30.04 28.67
C GLU A 2 19.89 -30.06 27.83
N PHE A 3 18.93 -30.94 28.15
CA PHE A 3 17.65 -30.99 27.45
C PHE A 3 16.84 -29.70 27.62
N PHE A 4 16.80 -29.16 28.85
CA PHE A 4 16.09 -27.93 29.20
C PHE A 4 16.75 -26.69 28.58
N LYS A 5 18.09 -26.67 28.48
CA LYS A 5 18.83 -25.64 27.75
C LYS A 5 18.52 -25.66 26.25
N LYS A 6 18.43 -26.84 25.64
CA LYS A 6 18.14 -27.00 24.21
C LYS A 6 16.71 -26.60 23.85
N THR A 7 15.71 -26.92 24.67
CA THR A 7 14.34 -26.45 24.49
C THR A 7 14.20 -24.94 24.73
N ALA A 8 14.89 -24.38 25.73
CA ALA A 8 14.91 -22.94 25.95
C ALA A 8 15.54 -22.17 24.78
N LEU A 9 16.63 -22.72 24.20
CA LEU A 9 17.29 -22.13 23.04
C LEU A 9 16.43 -22.21 21.77
N ALA A 10 15.71 -23.31 21.55
CA ALA A 10 14.79 -23.46 20.42
C ALA A 10 13.60 -22.49 20.51
N ALA A 11 13.03 -22.29 21.70
CA ALA A 11 11.96 -21.32 21.93
C ALA A 11 12.43 -19.87 21.71
N LEU A 12 13.67 -19.56 22.10
CA LEU A 12 14.28 -18.26 21.85
C LEU A 12 14.46 -18.00 20.35
N VAL A 13 14.96 -18.99 19.59
CA VAL A 13 15.16 -18.84 18.13
C VAL A 13 13.82 -18.67 17.38
N MET A 14 12.77 -19.39 17.78
CA MET A 14 11.43 -19.21 17.20
C MET A 14 10.79 -17.85 17.54
N GLY A 15 11.07 -17.31 18.73
CA GLY A 15 10.58 -15.98 19.14
C GLY A 15 11.20 -14.81 18.36
N PHE A 16 12.38 -15.01 17.74
CA PHE A 16 13.09 -13.96 17.00
C PHE A 16 12.73 -13.87 15.50
N SER A 17 11.91 -14.78 14.97
CA SER A 17 11.50 -14.76 13.55
C SER A 17 10.33 -13.81 13.22
N GLY A 18 10.03 -12.83 14.08
CA GLY A 18 8.95 -11.86 13.86
C GLY A 18 9.14 -10.94 12.64
N ALA A 19 10.38 -10.78 12.16
CA ALA A 19 10.68 -9.95 11.00
C ALA A 19 10.10 -10.51 9.68
N ALA A 20 9.86 -11.83 9.59
CA ALA A 20 9.29 -12.46 8.40
C ALA A 20 7.76 -12.31 8.30
N LEU A 21 7.10 -11.89 9.38
CA LEU A 21 5.65 -11.70 9.45
C LEU A 21 5.23 -10.22 9.35
N ALA A 22 6.18 -9.30 9.22
CA ALA A 22 5.89 -7.88 9.10
C ALA A 22 5.40 -7.54 7.68
N LEU A 23 4.35 -6.73 7.59
CA LEU A 23 3.88 -6.20 6.31
C LEU A 23 4.95 -5.33 5.65
N PRO A 24 5.14 -5.44 4.32
CA PRO A 24 6.08 -4.58 3.60
C PRO A 24 5.64 -3.11 3.63
N ASN A 25 6.61 -2.19 3.66
CA ASN A 25 6.35 -0.76 3.53
C ASN A 25 6.42 -0.36 2.06
N ILE A 26 5.33 0.16 1.50
CA ILE A 26 5.20 0.53 0.08
C ILE A 26 4.85 2.01 -0.04
N THR A 27 5.64 2.75 -0.80
CA THR A 27 5.36 4.16 -1.13
C THR A 27 4.74 4.24 -2.52
N ILE A 28 3.55 4.85 -2.62
CA ILE A 28 2.86 5.13 -3.88
C ILE A 28 3.17 6.56 -4.28
N LEU A 29 3.93 6.71 -5.37
CA LEU A 29 4.23 8.00 -5.99
C LEU A 29 3.17 8.31 -7.05
N ALA A 30 2.21 9.18 -6.72
CA ALA A 30 1.12 9.53 -7.62
C ALA A 30 1.51 10.66 -8.58
N THR A 31 1.22 10.45 -9.87
CA THR A 31 1.48 11.40 -10.96
C THR A 31 0.22 11.92 -11.66
N GLY A 32 -0.96 11.36 -11.32
CA GLY A 32 -2.26 11.74 -11.90
C GLY A 32 -2.81 10.67 -12.85
N GLY A 33 -3.13 11.07 -14.08
CA GLY A 33 -3.73 10.19 -15.10
C GLY A 33 -5.22 9.90 -14.89
N THR A 34 -5.74 8.95 -15.66
CA THR A 34 -7.16 8.52 -15.61
C THR A 34 -7.51 7.86 -14.29
N ILE A 35 -6.58 7.14 -13.66
CA ILE A 35 -6.78 6.52 -12.34
C ILE A 35 -7.12 7.56 -11.26
N ALA A 36 -6.50 8.74 -11.37
CA ALA A 36 -6.79 9.88 -10.53
C ALA A 36 -7.88 10.79 -11.11
N GLY A 37 -8.61 10.35 -12.14
CA GLY A 37 -9.59 11.14 -12.86
C GLY A 37 -10.99 11.07 -12.25
N GLY A 38 -11.86 11.98 -12.65
CA GLY A 38 -13.28 11.93 -12.29
C GLY A 38 -14.17 12.48 -13.40
N GLY A 39 -15.30 11.81 -13.63
CA GLY A 39 -16.37 12.26 -14.52
C GLY A 39 -17.64 12.61 -13.74
N ASP A 40 -18.53 13.40 -14.34
CA ASP A 40 -19.79 13.81 -13.70
C ASP A 40 -20.84 12.68 -13.67
N SER A 41 -20.61 11.60 -14.42
CA SER A 41 -21.49 10.45 -14.48
C SER A 41 -20.67 9.19 -14.70
N ALA A 42 -21.03 8.12 -13.98
CA ALA A 42 -20.39 6.80 -14.11
C ALA A 42 -20.67 6.12 -15.47
N THR A 43 -21.65 6.60 -16.25
CA THR A 43 -22.03 6.02 -17.54
C THR A 43 -21.62 6.88 -18.74
N LYS A 44 -21.02 8.05 -18.50
CA LYS A 44 -20.51 8.93 -19.57
C LYS A 44 -19.00 8.80 -19.70
N SER A 45 -18.50 8.84 -20.93
CA SER A 45 -17.07 8.67 -21.22
C SER A 45 -16.21 9.90 -20.88
N ASN A 46 -16.82 11.05 -20.59
CA ASN A 46 -16.10 12.29 -20.30
C ASN A 46 -15.54 12.27 -18.87
N TYR A 47 -14.26 12.57 -18.73
CA TYR A 47 -13.59 12.68 -17.43
C TYR A 47 -12.49 13.74 -17.48
N THR A 48 -12.12 14.25 -16.30
CA THR A 48 -10.93 15.09 -16.12
C THR A 48 -9.87 14.27 -15.39
N ALA A 49 -8.70 14.09 -16.00
CA ALA A 49 -7.57 13.40 -15.38
C ALA A 49 -7.01 14.19 -14.19
N GLY A 50 -6.49 13.49 -13.18
CA GLY A 50 -5.83 14.13 -12.04
C GLY A 50 -6.73 15.01 -11.16
N LYS A 51 -8.01 14.65 -11.02
CA LYS A 51 -8.98 15.34 -10.16
C LYS A 51 -8.88 14.91 -8.69
N VAL A 52 -8.48 13.66 -8.41
CA VAL A 52 -8.34 13.12 -7.05
C VAL A 52 -6.88 12.96 -6.66
N GLY A 53 -6.58 13.15 -5.37
CA GLY A 53 -5.24 12.95 -4.80
C GLY A 53 -4.98 11.50 -4.39
N VAL A 54 -3.71 11.16 -4.18
CA VAL A 54 -3.24 9.82 -3.79
C VAL A 54 -3.95 9.24 -2.57
N GLU A 55 -4.21 10.07 -1.55
CA GLU A 55 -4.88 9.62 -0.32
C GLU A 55 -6.31 9.13 -0.58
N ASN A 56 -7.02 9.77 -1.52
CA ASN A 56 -8.37 9.34 -1.88
C ASN A 56 -8.34 7.99 -2.61
N LEU A 57 -7.30 7.73 -3.41
CA LEU A 57 -7.12 6.45 -4.10
C LEU A 57 -6.78 5.33 -3.11
N VAL A 58 -5.90 5.59 -2.15
CA VAL A 58 -5.54 4.61 -1.10
C VAL A 58 -6.75 4.31 -0.22
N ASN A 59 -7.52 5.33 0.17
CA ASN A 59 -8.72 5.15 0.98
C ASN A 59 -9.87 4.46 0.23
N ALA A 60 -9.92 4.57 -1.11
CA ALA A 60 -10.89 3.84 -1.93
C ALA A 60 -10.62 2.32 -1.96
N VAL A 61 -9.43 1.86 -1.57
CA VAL A 61 -9.03 0.44 -1.55
C VAL A 61 -8.50 0.05 -0.16
N PRO A 62 -9.38 -0.07 0.85
CA PRO A 62 -8.97 -0.39 2.23
C PRO A 62 -8.23 -1.73 2.36
N GLN A 63 -8.44 -2.66 1.43
CA GLN A 63 -7.79 -3.98 1.39
C GLN A 63 -6.27 -3.90 1.25
N LEU A 64 -5.71 -2.76 0.81
CA LEU A 64 -4.26 -2.57 0.76
C LEU A 64 -3.60 -2.72 2.14
N LYS A 65 -4.31 -2.42 3.22
CA LYS A 65 -3.83 -2.52 4.60
C LYS A 65 -3.60 -3.98 5.05
N ASP A 66 -4.21 -4.95 4.37
CA ASP A 66 -4.06 -6.37 4.70
C ASP A 66 -2.75 -6.95 4.15
N ILE A 67 -2.14 -6.27 3.17
CA ILE A 67 -0.97 -6.76 2.43
C ILE A 67 0.26 -5.87 2.54
N ALA A 68 0.11 -4.59 2.91
CA ALA A 68 1.22 -3.65 3.01
C ALA A 68 0.91 -2.45 3.91
N ASN A 69 1.96 -1.86 4.49
CA ASN A 69 1.93 -0.52 5.06
C ASN A 69 2.12 0.49 3.91
N VAL A 70 1.01 1.05 3.42
CA VAL A 70 1.02 1.95 2.27
C VAL A 70 1.15 3.41 2.70
N LYS A 71 2.07 4.14 2.06
CA LYS A 71 2.22 5.60 2.16
C LYS A 71 1.97 6.23 0.79
N GLY A 72 1.05 7.18 0.70
CA GLY A 72 0.85 7.99 -0.49
C GLY A 72 1.79 9.21 -0.51
N GLU A 73 2.36 9.51 -1.67
CA GLU A 73 3.05 10.77 -1.93
C GLU A 73 2.66 11.28 -3.31
N GLN A 74 2.11 12.51 -3.35
CA GLN A 74 1.73 13.14 -4.60
C GLN A 74 2.94 13.89 -5.19
N VAL A 75 3.44 13.42 -6.33
CA VAL A 75 4.59 14.04 -7.01
C VAL A 75 4.12 15.12 -7.99
N VAL A 76 3.18 14.76 -8.86
CA VAL A 76 2.51 15.66 -9.82
C VAL A 76 1.08 15.19 -10.03
N ASN A 77 0.21 16.01 -10.63
CA ASN A 77 -1.17 15.60 -10.89
C ASN A 77 -1.61 16.04 -12.29
N ILE A 78 -1.16 15.30 -13.31
CA ILE A 78 -1.36 15.64 -14.72
C ILE A 78 -1.89 14.43 -15.51
N GLY A 79 -2.53 14.68 -16.65
CA GLY A 79 -2.87 13.62 -17.60
C GLY A 79 -1.61 13.13 -18.32
N SER A 80 -1.39 11.83 -18.39
CA SER A 80 -0.17 11.20 -18.92
C SER A 80 -0.11 11.15 -20.46
N ARG A 81 -0.75 12.09 -21.17
CA ARG A 81 -1.00 12.04 -22.63
C ARG A 81 0.15 11.38 -23.42
N THR A 82 -0.16 10.35 -24.21
CA THR A 82 0.66 9.88 -25.34
C THR A 82 0.56 10.82 -26.52
#